data_AF-A0A141RQX6-F1
#
_entry.id   AF-A0A141RQX6-F1
#
_cell.length_a   1.000
_cell.length_b   1.000
_cell.length_c   1.000
_cell.angle_alpha   90.00
_cell.angle_beta   90.00
_cell.angle_gamma   90.00
#
_symmetry.space_group_name_H-M   'P 1'
#
loop_
_entity.id
_entity.type
_entity.pdbx_description
1 polymer ?
#
loop_
_entity_poly.entity_id
_entity_poly.type
_entity_poly.pdbx_seq_one_letter_code
_entity_poly.pdbx_strand_id
1 'polypeptide(L)'
;MHVSPGQLDAEAYGVKSSLVDMTRWVQTNMDASQVQEKTLRQGIEIAQARYWRIGDMYQGLGWEMLNWPVNPNSIINGSDSKVALAALPAVEVNPPAPAVKASWVHKTGSTGGFGSYVAFVPEKNLGIVMLANKSYPNPARVEAAWRILEKLQ
;
A
#
# COMPACT_ATOMS: atom_id res chain seq x y z
N MET A 1 -12.31 11.33 16.82
CA MET A 1 -11.91 11.87 15.50
C MET A 1 -13.00 11.59 14.50
N HIS A 2 -13.44 12.60 13.75
CA HIS A 2 -14.52 12.50 12.78
C HIS A 2 -13.94 12.57 11.37
N VAL A 3 -14.39 11.70 10.47
CA VAL A 3 -14.09 11.80 9.04
C VAL A 3 -15.33 12.42 8.41
N SER A 4 -15.17 13.30 7.41
CA SER A 4 -16.31 13.95 6.78
C SER A 4 -17.26 12.90 6.19
N PRO A 5 -18.55 12.91 6.54
CA PRO A 5 -19.50 11.94 6.00
C PRO A 5 -19.60 12.05 4.47
N GLY A 6 -19.73 10.92 3.80
CA GLY A 6 -19.92 10.84 2.36
C GLY A 6 -20.47 9.48 1.94
N GLN A 7 -20.94 9.37 0.70
CA GLN A 7 -21.39 8.08 0.17
C GLN A 7 -20.21 7.10 0.12
N LEU A 8 -20.39 5.89 0.67
CA LEU A 8 -19.36 4.86 0.79
C LEU A 8 -18.13 5.29 1.61
N ASP A 9 -18.32 6.17 2.61
CA ASP A 9 -17.25 6.62 3.47
C ASP A 9 -16.59 5.47 4.24
N ALA A 10 -17.37 4.53 4.75
CA ALA A 10 -16.89 3.35 5.45
C ALA A 10 -15.90 2.53 4.60
N GLU A 11 -16.24 2.29 3.34
CA GLU A 11 -15.46 1.50 2.39
C GLU A 11 -14.25 2.27 1.85
N ALA A 12 -14.37 3.58 1.62
CA ALA A 12 -13.33 4.38 0.98
C ALA A 12 -12.29 4.95 1.96
N TYR A 13 -12.71 5.37 3.17
CA TYR A 13 -11.83 6.10 4.09
C TYR A 13 -12.25 6.05 5.59
N GLY A 14 -13.20 5.21 5.97
CA GLY A 14 -13.81 5.21 7.30
C GLY A 14 -13.03 4.44 8.37
N VAL A 15 -12.08 3.59 7.95
CA VAL A 15 -11.28 2.75 8.86
C VAL A 15 -10.41 3.62 9.78
N LYS A 16 -10.46 3.33 11.08
CA LYS A 16 -9.57 3.86 12.11
C LYS A 16 -8.90 2.70 12.80
N SER A 17 -7.60 2.78 13.00
CA SER A 17 -6.79 1.70 13.55
C SER A 17 -5.64 2.24 14.38
N SER A 18 -5.04 1.38 15.20
CA SER A 18 -3.85 1.68 16.00
C SER A 18 -2.58 1.33 15.24
N LEU A 19 -1.43 1.84 15.69
CA LEU A 19 -0.12 1.43 15.16
C LEU A 19 0.09 -0.10 15.33
N VAL A 20 -0.33 -0.66 16.46
CA VAL A 20 -0.17 -2.09 16.77
C VAL A 20 -0.98 -2.95 15.81
N ASP A 21 -2.25 -2.60 15.58
CA ASP A 21 -3.13 -3.38 14.71
C ASP A 21 -2.74 -3.24 13.24
N MET A 22 -2.34 -2.05 12.79
CA MET A 22 -1.82 -1.86 11.43
C MET A 22 -0.50 -2.62 11.22
N THR A 23 0.36 -2.69 12.23
CA THR A 23 1.61 -3.47 12.13
C THR A 23 1.31 -4.96 12.02
N ARG A 24 0.38 -5.48 12.84
CA ARG A 24 -0.10 -6.86 12.70
C ARG A 24 -0.69 -7.11 11.32
N TRP A 25 -1.49 -6.18 10.80
CA TRP A 25 -2.05 -6.29 9.46
C TRP A 25 -0.97 -6.37 8.37
N VAL A 26 0.07 -5.53 8.47
CA VAL A 26 1.22 -5.58 7.55
C VAL A 26 1.98 -6.90 7.65
N GLN A 27 2.22 -7.41 8.86
CA GLN A 27 2.85 -8.73 9.06
C GLN A 27 2.05 -9.85 8.40
N THR A 28 0.73 -9.86 8.59
CA THR A 28 -0.16 -10.83 7.95
C THR A 28 -0.19 -10.71 6.43
N ASN A 29 -0.07 -9.50 5.88
CA ASN A 29 0.02 -9.32 4.42
C ASN A 29 1.38 -9.74 3.85
N MET A 30 2.47 -9.63 4.62
CA MET A 30 3.78 -10.14 4.20
C MET A 30 3.83 -11.66 4.17
N ASP A 31 3.18 -12.32 5.14
CA ASP A 31 3.10 -13.78 5.20
C ASP A 31 1.68 -14.25 5.57
N ALA A 32 0.84 -14.39 4.54
CA ALA A 32 -0.54 -14.86 4.69
C ALA A 32 -0.62 -16.33 5.16
N SER A 33 0.48 -17.10 5.08
CA SER A 33 0.49 -18.51 5.47
C SER A 33 0.19 -18.72 6.97
N GLN A 34 0.41 -17.69 7.79
CA GLN A 34 0.09 -17.67 9.22
C GLN A 34 -1.42 -17.56 9.50
N VAL A 35 -2.24 -17.18 8.52
CA VAL A 35 -3.69 -17.02 8.69
C VAL A 35 -4.38 -18.37 8.60
N GLN A 36 -4.94 -18.87 9.72
CA GLN A 36 -5.59 -20.18 9.77
C GLN A 36 -6.91 -20.23 8.99
N GLU A 37 -7.67 -19.12 8.98
CA GLU A 37 -8.93 -19.04 8.25
C GLU A 37 -8.64 -18.94 6.74
N LYS A 38 -9.10 -19.94 5.99
CA LYS A 38 -8.72 -20.14 4.59
C LYS A 38 -9.23 -19.03 3.68
N THR A 39 -10.44 -18.53 3.94
CA THR A 39 -11.10 -17.50 3.12
C THR A 39 -10.35 -16.17 3.22
N LEU A 40 -9.93 -15.80 4.42
CA LEU A 40 -9.16 -14.60 4.71
C LEU A 40 -7.75 -14.71 4.13
N ARG A 41 -7.09 -15.87 4.27
CA ARG A 41 -5.81 -16.13 3.60
C ARG A 41 -5.91 -15.89 2.10
N GLN A 42 -6.91 -16.50 1.47
CA GLN A 42 -7.16 -16.33 0.04
C GLN A 42 -7.48 -14.87 -0.31
N GLY A 43 -8.25 -14.16 0.52
CA GLY A 43 -8.55 -12.75 0.34
C GLY A 43 -7.30 -11.86 0.35
N ILE A 44 -6.36 -12.13 1.24
CA ILE A 44 -5.07 -11.41 1.30
C ILE A 44 -4.23 -11.68 0.06
N GLU A 45 -4.16 -12.94 -0.39
CA GLU A 45 -3.43 -13.32 -1.61
C GLU A 45 -4.04 -12.68 -2.87
N ILE A 46 -5.38 -12.68 -2.98
CA ILE A 46 -6.12 -12.04 -4.07
C ILE A 46 -5.91 -10.52 -4.06
N ALA A 47 -5.91 -9.88 -2.88
CA ALA A 47 -5.72 -8.43 -2.79
C ALA A 47 -4.35 -7.98 -3.36
N GLN A 48 -3.35 -8.85 -3.29
CA GLN A 48 -2.00 -8.60 -3.81
C GLN A 48 -1.76 -9.21 -5.20
N ALA A 49 -2.77 -9.81 -5.84
CA ALA A 49 -2.67 -10.21 -7.24
C ALA A 49 -2.55 -8.97 -8.13
N ARG A 50 -1.89 -9.13 -9.27
CA ARG A 50 -1.60 -8.05 -10.23
C ARG A 50 -2.61 -8.13 -11.37
N TYR A 51 -3.54 -7.18 -11.40
CA TYR A 51 -4.62 -7.14 -12.40
C TYR A 51 -4.32 -6.17 -13.54
N TRP A 52 -3.71 -5.03 -13.23
CA TRP A 52 -3.39 -4.00 -14.20
C TRP A 52 -1.96 -3.50 -13.99
N ARG A 53 -1.36 -3.01 -15.07
CA ARG A 53 -0.05 -2.36 -15.05
C ARG A 53 -0.17 -0.92 -15.57
N ILE A 54 0.36 0.02 -14.79
CA ILE A 54 0.43 1.45 -15.12
C ILE A 54 1.89 1.87 -14.99
N GLY A 55 2.59 1.99 -16.12
CA GLY A 55 4.05 2.16 -16.13
C GLY A 55 4.73 0.99 -15.42
N ASP A 56 5.45 1.26 -14.33
CA ASP A 56 6.14 0.24 -13.51
C ASP A 56 5.29 -0.30 -12.35
N MET A 57 4.15 0.33 -12.08
CA MET A 57 3.26 -0.05 -10.98
C MET A 57 2.24 -1.09 -11.43
N TYR A 58 2.03 -2.08 -10.58
CA TYR A 58 0.95 -3.05 -10.68
C TYR A 58 -0.15 -2.67 -9.69
N GLN A 59 -1.39 -2.69 -10.17
CA GLN A 59 -2.59 -2.45 -9.39
C GLN A 59 -3.19 -3.78 -8.93
N GLY A 60 -3.33 -3.92 -7.61
CA GLY A 60 -4.07 -4.98 -6.94
C GLY A 60 -5.44 -4.51 -6.46
N LEU A 61 -6.07 -5.27 -5.56
CA LEU A 61 -7.29 -4.80 -4.90
C LEU A 61 -6.90 -3.96 -3.68
N GLY A 62 -6.95 -2.65 -3.83
CA GLY A 62 -6.47 -1.70 -2.83
C GLY A 62 -4.96 -1.47 -2.89
N TRP A 63 -4.14 -2.52 -2.91
CA TRP A 63 -2.68 -2.41 -2.94
C TRP A 63 -2.13 -1.88 -4.27
N GLU A 64 -1.09 -1.05 -4.18
CA GLU A 64 -0.21 -0.67 -5.29
C GLU A 64 1.13 -1.39 -5.09
N MET A 65 1.73 -1.92 -6.16
CA MET A 65 2.93 -2.75 -6.09
C MET A 65 3.94 -2.40 -7.17
N LEU A 66 5.22 -2.36 -6.82
CA LEU A 66 6.33 -2.26 -7.78
C LEU A 66 7.29 -3.43 -7.55
N ASN A 67 7.97 -3.89 -8.60
CA ASN A 67 9.00 -4.90 -8.43
C ASN A 67 10.13 -4.39 -7.53
N TRP A 68 10.68 -5.29 -6.71
CA TRP A 68 11.87 -5.04 -5.92
C TRP A 68 13.14 -5.53 -6.67
N PRO A 69 14.28 -4.81 -6.61
CA PRO A 69 14.46 -3.49 -5.99
C PRO A 69 13.72 -2.39 -6.75
N VAL A 70 13.08 -1.51 -6.00
CA VAL A 70 12.29 -0.41 -6.58
C VAL A 70 13.16 0.83 -6.77
N ASN A 71 12.90 1.59 -7.82
CA ASN A 71 13.50 2.91 -7.99
C ASN A 71 12.79 3.91 -7.03
N PRO A 72 13.49 4.53 -6.07
CA PRO A 72 12.87 5.45 -5.11
C PRO A 72 12.20 6.64 -5.78
N ASN A 73 12.75 7.15 -6.87
CA ASN A 73 12.13 8.26 -7.60
C ASN A 73 10.77 7.86 -8.18
N SER A 74 10.61 6.61 -8.62
CA SER A 74 9.33 6.12 -9.15
C SER A 74 8.24 6.10 -8.07
N ILE A 75 8.55 5.61 -6.86
CA ILE A 75 7.55 5.55 -5.77
C ILE A 75 7.29 6.92 -5.13
N ILE A 76 8.31 7.77 -5.00
CA ILE A 76 8.16 9.10 -4.41
C ILE A 76 7.32 9.99 -5.34
N ASN A 77 7.70 10.08 -6.62
CA ASN A 77 6.99 10.92 -7.59
C ASN A 77 5.61 10.37 -7.93
N GLY A 78 5.47 9.03 -8.02
CA GLY A 78 4.18 8.38 -8.25
C GLY A 78 3.15 8.60 -7.14
N SER A 79 3.60 8.94 -5.92
CA SER A 79 2.72 9.19 -4.78
C SER A 79 2.09 10.59 -4.74
N ASP A 80 2.54 11.50 -5.61
CA ASP A 80 1.99 12.86 -5.68
C ASP A 80 0.52 12.83 -6.12
N SER A 81 -0.34 13.56 -5.40
CA SER A 81 -1.77 13.58 -5.67
C SER A 81 -2.11 14.07 -7.09
N LYS A 82 -1.27 14.91 -7.72
CA LYS A 82 -1.48 15.34 -9.10
C LYS A 82 -1.33 14.18 -10.08
N VAL A 83 -0.43 13.24 -9.79
CA VAL A 83 -0.27 12.01 -10.57
C VAL A 83 -1.45 11.09 -10.31
N ALA A 84 -1.87 10.92 -9.04
CA ALA A 84 -3.00 10.08 -8.68
C ALA A 84 -4.35 10.53 -9.28
N LEU A 85 -4.53 11.83 -9.52
CA LEU A 85 -5.73 12.40 -10.13
C LEU A 85 -5.70 12.39 -11.67
N ALA A 86 -4.56 12.08 -12.28
CA ALA A 86 -4.46 12.00 -13.74
C ALA A 86 -4.96 10.65 -14.26
N ALA A 87 -5.63 10.67 -15.41
CA ALA A 87 -5.90 9.45 -16.15
C ALA A 87 -4.59 8.93 -16.76
N LEU A 88 -4.20 7.71 -16.40
CA LEU A 88 -2.99 7.05 -16.89
C LEU A 88 -3.35 5.81 -17.71
N PRO A 89 -2.60 5.49 -18.78
CA PRO A 89 -2.83 4.27 -19.55
C PRO A 89 -2.58 3.04 -18.67
N ALA A 90 -3.57 2.16 -18.60
CA ALA A 90 -3.51 0.89 -17.89
C ALA A 90 -3.53 -0.27 -18.88
N VAL A 91 -2.66 -1.26 -18.66
CA VAL A 91 -2.59 -2.49 -19.45
C VAL A 91 -3.05 -3.66 -18.59
N GLU A 92 -3.97 -4.48 -19.10
CA GLU A 92 -4.47 -5.64 -18.38
C GLU A 92 -3.37 -6.70 -18.21
N VAL A 93 -3.35 -7.34 -17.05
CA VAL A 93 -2.57 -8.56 -16.81
C VAL A 93 -3.55 -9.72 -16.80
N ASN A 94 -3.59 -10.47 -17.90
CA ASN A 94 -4.53 -11.57 -18.11
C ASN A 94 -3.80 -12.88 -18.50
N PRO A 95 -3.90 -13.96 -17.69
CA PRO A 95 -4.58 -14.02 -16.40
C PRO A 95 -3.88 -13.13 -15.34
N PRO A 96 -4.58 -12.71 -14.27
CA PRO A 96 -3.95 -11.95 -13.19
C PRO A 96 -2.73 -12.69 -12.64
N ALA A 97 -1.61 -11.98 -12.50
CA ALA A 97 -0.41 -12.60 -11.95
C ALA A 97 -0.53 -12.67 -10.41
N PRO A 98 -0.09 -13.76 -9.77
CA PRO A 98 -0.14 -13.89 -8.32
C PRO A 98 0.76 -12.87 -7.62
N ALA A 99 0.59 -12.75 -6.29
CA ALA A 99 1.48 -11.94 -5.46
C ALA A 99 2.95 -12.37 -5.62
N VAL A 100 3.84 -11.40 -5.80
CA VAL A 100 5.28 -11.62 -5.98
C VAL A 100 6.01 -11.11 -4.74
N LYS A 101 6.76 -11.98 -4.05
CA LYS A 101 7.45 -11.61 -2.80
C LYS A 101 8.52 -10.53 -3.00
N ALA A 102 9.15 -10.49 -4.16
CA ALA A 102 10.05 -9.42 -4.60
C ALA A 102 9.28 -8.19 -5.07
N SER A 103 8.50 -7.59 -4.18
CA SER A 103 7.71 -6.37 -4.47
C SER A 103 7.79 -5.37 -3.32
N TRP A 104 7.83 -4.08 -3.67
CA TRP A 104 7.42 -3.01 -2.78
C TRP A 104 5.89 -2.89 -2.84
N VAL A 105 5.21 -3.33 -1.79
CA VAL A 105 3.75 -3.24 -1.66
C VAL A 105 3.42 -2.06 -0.76
N HIS A 106 2.57 -1.14 -1.19
CA HIS A 106 2.32 0.07 -0.41
C HIS A 106 0.94 0.69 -0.61
N LYS A 107 0.59 1.59 0.33
CA LYS A 107 -0.57 2.46 0.20
C LYS A 107 -0.45 3.75 0.99
N THR A 108 -0.88 4.86 0.40
CA THR A 108 -1.11 6.16 1.05
C THR A 108 -2.59 6.33 1.42
N GLY A 109 -2.86 7.02 2.52
CA GLY A 109 -4.22 7.42 2.92
C GLY A 109 -4.23 8.79 3.57
N SER A 110 -5.26 9.61 3.29
CA SER A 110 -5.37 10.95 3.87
C SER A 110 -6.82 11.30 4.17
N THR A 111 -7.04 11.98 5.29
CA THR A 111 -8.30 12.68 5.59
C THR A 111 -7.97 14.14 5.92
N GLY A 112 -8.97 14.96 6.26
CA GLY A 112 -8.74 16.38 6.59
C GLY A 112 -7.73 16.61 7.73
N GLY A 113 -7.62 15.67 8.67
CA GLY A 113 -6.73 15.77 9.83
C GLY A 113 -5.63 14.71 9.93
N PHE A 114 -5.60 13.72 9.04
CA PHE A 114 -4.72 12.55 9.19
C PHE A 114 -3.97 12.24 7.92
N GLY A 115 -2.75 11.74 8.11
CA GLY A 115 -1.93 11.15 7.07
C GLY A 115 -1.48 9.76 7.48
N SER A 116 -1.72 8.78 6.63
CA SER A 116 -1.20 7.42 6.77
C SER A 116 -0.33 7.02 5.57
N TYR A 117 0.64 6.15 5.86
CA TYR A 117 1.38 5.41 4.85
C TYR A 117 1.73 4.03 5.39
N VAL A 118 1.58 3.01 4.55
CA VAL A 118 2.01 1.64 4.84
C VAL A 118 2.83 1.14 3.66
N ALA A 119 3.94 0.46 3.94
CA ALA A 119 4.73 -0.20 2.92
C ALA A 119 5.42 -1.45 3.48
N PHE A 120 5.65 -2.44 2.63
CA PHE A 120 6.39 -3.64 2.99
C PHE A 120 7.01 -4.33 1.79
N VAL A 121 8.04 -5.15 2.05
CA VAL A 121 8.75 -5.98 1.09
C VAL A 121 8.75 -7.43 1.61
N PRO A 122 7.83 -8.30 1.12
CA PRO A 122 7.65 -9.64 1.68
C PRO A 122 8.92 -10.49 1.70
N GLU A 123 9.74 -10.47 0.64
CA GLU A 123 10.97 -11.28 0.59
C GLU A 123 12.05 -10.82 1.58
N LYS A 124 11.96 -9.57 2.06
CA LYS A 124 12.90 -9.02 3.05
C LYS A 124 12.36 -9.14 4.48
N ASN A 125 11.10 -9.52 4.66
CA ASN A 125 10.41 -9.46 5.95
C ASN A 125 10.54 -8.05 6.60
N LEU A 126 10.44 -7.01 5.77
CA LEU A 126 10.56 -5.61 6.18
C LEU A 126 9.27 -4.88 5.89
N GLY A 127 8.80 -4.08 6.85
CA GLY A 127 7.61 -3.26 6.69
C GLY A 127 7.62 -2.05 7.60
N ILE A 128 6.83 -1.04 7.24
CA ILE A 128 6.68 0.20 7.98
C ILE A 128 5.22 0.66 7.96
N VAL A 129 4.78 1.18 9.11
CA VAL A 129 3.50 1.85 9.27
C VAL A 129 3.78 3.25 9.80
N MET A 130 3.24 4.26 9.11
CA MET A 130 3.33 5.66 9.51
C MET A 130 1.92 6.21 9.67
N LEU A 131 1.61 6.70 10.88
CA LEU A 131 0.33 7.35 11.20
C LEU A 131 0.63 8.73 11.79
N ALA A 132 0.05 9.77 11.21
CA ALA A 132 0.21 11.16 11.67
C ALA A 132 -1.17 11.82 11.85
N ASN A 133 -1.29 12.62 12.91
CA ASN A 133 -2.45 13.48 13.18
C ASN A 133 -2.38 14.84 12.46
N LYS A 134 -1.77 14.82 11.27
CA LYS A 134 -1.74 15.93 10.32
C LYS A 134 -1.72 15.35 8.92
N SER A 135 -2.51 15.90 8.01
CA SER A 135 -2.36 15.61 6.58
C SER A 135 -1.15 16.41 6.07
N TYR A 136 -0.11 15.69 5.64
CA TYR A 136 1.12 16.24 5.05
C TYR A 136 1.43 15.54 3.72
N PRO A 137 2.29 16.09 2.84
CA PRO A 137 2.45 15.59 1.47
C PRO A 137 2.77 14.09 1.39
N ASN A 138 2.10 13.38 0.48
CA ASN A 138 2.35 11.96 0.21
C ASN A 138 3.83 11.68 -0.13
N PRO A 139 4.49 12.45 -1.01
CA PRO A 139 5.91 12.23 -1.32
C PRO A 139 6.82 12.22 -0.10
N ALA A 140 6.57 13.10 0.89
CA ALA A 140 7.34 13.14 2.11
C ALA A 140 7.18 11.87 2.97
N ARG A 141 6.00 11.24 2.96
CA ARG A 141 5.76 9.97 3.67
C ARG A 141 6.50 8.82 3.01
N VAL A 142 6.38 8.74 1.68
CA VAL A 142 7.02 7.69 0.88
C VAL A 142 8.53 7.80 0.95
N GLU A 143 9.08 9.01 0.86
CA GLU A 143 10.51 9.26 0.97
C GLU A 143 11.05 8.87 2.36
N ALA A 144 10.39 9.28 3.43
CA ALA A 144 10.79 8.91 4.78
C ALA A 144 10.77 7.37 4.98
N ALA A 145 9.71 6.71 4.52
CA ALA A 145 9.59 5.26 4.58
C ALA A 145 10.67 4.54 3.77
N TRP A 146 10.94 4.98 2.54
CA TRP A 146 12.02 4.47 1.71
C TRP A 146 13.36 4.57 2.43
N ARG A 147 13.71 5.78 2.91
CA ARG A 147 15.00 6.02 3.60
C ARG A 147 15.16 5.17 4.86
N ILE A 148 14.09 4.94 5.63
CA ILE A 148 14.14 4.07 6.80
C ILE A 148 14.39 2.62 6.38
N LEU A 149 13.60 2.09 5.46
CA LEU A 149 13.73 0.69 5.03
C LEU A 149 15.05 0.42 4.30
N GLU A 150 15.57 1.40 3.56
CA GLU A 150 16.89 1.34 2.91
C GLU A 150 18.05 1.16 3.91
N LYS A 151 17.88 1.59 5.17
CA LYS A 151 18.91 1.41 6.22
C LYS A 151 18.79 0.09 6.99
N LEU A 152 17.73 -0.69 6.76
CA LEU A 152 17.46 -1.95 7.47
C LEU A 152 17.75 -3.20 6.64
N GLN A 153 18.11 -3.01 5.37
CA GLN A 153 18.33 -4.06 4.37
C GLN A 153 19.80 -4.46 4.23
#